data_AF-A0A7X5IWC1-F1
#
_entry.id   AF-A0A7X5IWC1-F1
#
_cell.length_a   1.000
_cell.length_b   1.000
_cell.length_c   1.000
_cell.angle_alpha   90.00
_cell.angle_beta   90.00
_cell.angle_gamma   90.00
#
_symmetry.space_group_name_H-M   'P 1'
#
loop_
_entity.id
_entity.type
_entity.pdbx_description
1 polymer ?
#
loop_
_entity_poly.entity_id
_entity_poly.type
_entity_poly.pdbx_seq_one_letter_code
_entity_poly.pdbx_strand_id
1 'polypeptide(L)'
;MNNLMQSVTENLIFVLEFLGIVALMFAVAYGAEKAAKKRDNDAERVLSTRKIAVIGVFSAIAFMLMLLEFPVPFAPFFYELDFSEIPALIGAFAYGPVAGVMIEFCKILLKLVFKGTTTAFVGDLANFVIGCSFLLPASILYFFKKTKNMAIVGSATGTLCMTIFGTAFNAVYLLPKFSQLFGMPLEEIIALGTAINPAINSVSTLVIFAVAPLNILKGGSVSIVTMLAYKKLSPILKEGHRKMAVKTSLSE
;
A
#
# COMPACT_ATOMS: atom_id res chain seq x y z
N MET A 1 4.33 -10.84 22.67
CA MET A 1 5.62 -10.23 22.28
C MET A 1 6.72 -11.26 21.98
N ASN A 2 6.80 -12.39 22.70
CA ASN A 2 7.88 -13.39 22.53
C ASN A 2 7.95 -14.02 21.11
N ASN A 3 6.82 -14.15 20.39
CA ASN A 3 6.82 -14.74 19.05
C ASN A 3 7.39 -13.82 17.96
N LEU A 4 7.21 -12.50 18.05
CA LEU A 4 7.65 -11.58 16.99
C LEU A 4 9.18 -11.47 16.93
N MET A 5 9.83 -11.30 18.09
CA MET A 5 11.29 -11.22 18.16
C MET A 5 11.95 -12.52 17.70
N GLN A 6 11.33 -13.66 18.01
CA GLN A 6 11.76 -14.96 17.49
C GLN A 6 11.64 -15.00 15.97
N SER A 7 10.48 -14.66 15.39
CA SER A 7 10.31 -14.62 13.94
C SER A 7 11.28 -13.67 13.25
N VAL A 8 11.58 -12.50 13.84
CA VAL A 8 12.59 -11.56 13.32
C VAL A 8 13.97 -12.21 13.30
N THR A 9 14.35 -12.93 14.35
CA THR A 9 15.67 -13.56 14.45
C THR A 9 15.82 -14.70 13.44
N GLU A 10 14.78 -15.51 13.29
CA GLU A 10 14.73 -16.63 12.33
C GLU A 10 14.76 -16.15 10.87
N ASN A 11 14.20 -14.96 10.60
CA ASN A 11 14.05 -14.41 9.25
C ASN A 11 14.84 -13.12 9.03
N LEU A 12 15.94 -12.93 9.75
CA LEU A 12 16.65 -11.65 9.83
C LEU A 12 17.05 -11.10 8.45
N ILE A 13 17.56 -11.94 7.56
CA ILE A 13 17.97 -11.55 6.20
C ILE A 13 16.76 -10.99 5.43
N PHE A 14 15.62 -11.68 5.50
CA PHE A 14 14.40 -11.25 4.82
C PHE A 14 13.82 -9.96 5.41
N VAL A 15 13.92 -9.78 6.73
CA VAL A 15 13.54 -8.51 7.39
C VAL A 15 14.43 -7.36 6.91
N LEU A 16 15.73 -7.58 6.72
CA LEU A 16 16.64 -6.57 6.16
C LEU A 16 16.31 -6.24 4.70
N GLU A 17 15.98 -7.25 3.88
CA GLU A 17 15.48 -7.04 2.50
C GLU A 17 14.20 -6.20 2.50
N PHE A 18 13.25 -6.51 3.41
CA PHE A 18 12.02 -5.74 3.58
C PHE A 18 12.33 -4.27 3.93
N LEU A 19 13.19 -4.02 4.93
CA LEU A 19 13.57 -2.65 5.30
C LEU A 19 14.27 -1.91 4.16
N GLY A 20 15.09 -2.60 3.35
CA GLY A 20 15.70 -2.04 2.14
C GLY A 20 14.67 -1.60 1.11
N ILE A 21 13.64 -2.41 0.87
CA ILE A 21 12.53 -2.07 -0.04
C ILE A 21 11.72 -0.89 0.52
N VAL A 22 11.43 -0.89 1.82
CA VAL A 22 10.76 0.25 2.48
C VAL A 22 11.54 1.55 2.24
N ALA A 23 12.85 1.55 2.46
CA ALA A 23 13.71 2.71 2.23
C ALA A 23 13.68 3.16 0.76
N LEU A 24 13.68 2.22 -0.19
CA LEU A 24 13.55 2.52 -1.62
C LEU A 24 12.21 3.20 -1.94
N MET A 25 11.09 2.68 -1.44
CA MET A 25 9.77 3.27 -1.68
C MET A 25 9.67 4.68 -1.09
N PHE A 26 10.27 4.90 0.09
CA PHE A 26 10.39 6.24 0.67
C PHE A 26 11.23 7.19 -0.20
N ALA A 27 12.35 6.73 -0.74
CA ALA A 27 13.20 7.53 -1.62
C ALA A 27 12.47 7.92 -2.92
N VAL A 28 11.74 6.98 -3.53
CA VAL A 28 10.92 7.24 -4.72
C VAL A 28 9.81 8.25 -4.41
N ALA A 29 9.08 8.06 -3.31
CA ALA A 29 8.02 8.97 -2.89
C ALA A 29 8.57 10.38 -2.63
N TYR A 30 9.70 10.48 -1.93
CA TYR A 30 10.35 11.75 -1.61
C TYR A 30 10.85 12.45 -2.87
N GLY A 31 11.50 11.71 -3.78
CA GLY A 31 11.95 12.24 -5.06
C GLY A 31 10.81 12.78 -5.91
N ALA A 32 9.71 12.03 -6.02
CA ALA A 32 8.53 12.45 -6.77
C ALA A 32 7.85 13.67 -6.15
N GLU A 33 7.70 13.71 -4.83
CA GLU A 33 7.11 14.86 -4.14
C GLU A 33 7.99 16.11 -4.25
N LYS A 34 9.31 15.96 -4.14
CA LYS A 34 10.28 17.07 -4.31
C LYS A 34 10.27 17.60 -5.74
N ALA A 35 10.18 16.73 -6.74
CA ALA A 35 10.08 17.12 -8.15
C ALA A 35 8.79 17.93 -8.42
N ALA A 36 7.67 17.50 -7.86
CA ALA A 36 6.40 18.23 -7.96
C ALA A 36 6.46 19.59 -7.25
N LYS A 37 6.98 19.66 -6.02
CA LYS A 37 7.16 20.92 -5.27
C LYS A 37 8.05 21.92 -6.01
N LYS A 38 9.16 21.44 -6.60
CA LYS A 38 10.07 22.28 -7.39
C LYS A 38 9.36 22.89 -8.61
N ARG A 39 8.50 22.14 -9.29
CA ARG A 39 7.71 22.63 -10.43
C ARG A 39 6.74 23.74 -10.02
N ASP A 40 6.12 23.60 -8.85
CA ASP A 40 5.10 24.52 -8.35
C ASP A 40 5.69 25.69 -7.54
N ASN A 41 7.03 25.80 -7.45
CA ASN A 41 7.75 26.76 -6.57
C ASN A 41 7.26 26.72 -5.10
N ASP A 42 6.89 25.54 -4.62
CA ASP A 42 6.43 25.32 -3.25
C ASP A 42 7.63 25.16 -2.31
N ALA A 43 7.85 26.15 -1.43
CA ALA A 43 8.90 26.16 -0.42
C ALA A 43 8.52 25.43 0.88
N GLU A 44 7.30 24.90 1.00
CA GLU A 44 6.89 24.17 2.19
C GLU A 44 7.70 22.88 2.38
N ARG A 45 8.02 22.57 3.64
CA ARG A 45 8.66 21.31 4.02
C ARG A 45 7.83 20.12 3.55
N VAL A 46 8.49 19.04 3.14
CA VAL A 46 7.85 17.77 2.75
C VAL A 46 7.06 17.16 3.91
N LEU A 47 7.52 17.33 5.15
CA LEU A 47 6.83 16.88 6.37
C LEU A 47 6.58 18.06 7.31
N SER A 48 5.36 18.58 7.29
CA SER A 48 4.88 19.55 8.29
C SER A 48 4.29 18.83 9.50
N THR A 49 4.23 19.50 10.66
CA THR A 49 3.64 18.94 11.89
C THR A 49 2.21 18.44 11.67
N ARG A 50 1.42 19.19 10.88
CA ARG A 50 0.06 18.79 10.51
C ARG A 50 0.05 17.52 9.67
N LYS A 51 0.95 17.41 8.68
CA LYS A 51 1.07 16.20 7.84
C LYS A 51 1.41 14.98 8.69
N ILE A 52 2.33 15.12 9.64
CA ILE A 52 2.70 14.04 10.59
C ILE A 52 1.49 13.60 11.42
N ALA A 53 0.72 14.54 11.99
CA ALA A 53 -0.47 14.21 12.77
C ALA A 53 -1.53 13.48 11.94
N VAL A 54 -1.76 13.93 10.70
CA VAL A 54 -2.71 13.27 9.79
C VAL A 54 -2.23 11.87 9.41
N ILE A 55 -0.95 11.70 9.11
CA ILE A 55 -0.36 10.38 8.84
C ILE A 55 -0.65 9.44 10.01
N GLY A 56 -0.41 9.86 11.26
CA GLY A 56 -0.70 9.04 12.44
C GLY A 56 -2.16 8.59 12.55
N VAL A 57 -3.11 9.51 12.37
CA VAL A 57 -4.55 9.18 12.40
C VAL A 57 -4.93 8.22 11.27
N PHE A 58 -4.45 8.49 10.05
CA PHE A 58 -4.78 7.67 8.89
C PHE A 58 -4.12 6.30 8.95
N SER A 59 -2.93 6.17 9.52
CA SER A 59 -2.28 4.89 9.82
C SER A 59 -3.07 4.05 10.80
N ALA A 60 -3.62 4.67 11.87
CA ALA A 60 -4.48 3.96 12.81
C ALA A 60 -5.76 3.45 12.13
N ILE A 61 -6.42 4.27 11.31
CA ILE A 61 -7.60 3.85 10.53
C ILE A 61 -7.24 2.74 9.55
N ALA A 62 -6.13 2.88 8.82
CA ALA A 62 -5.66 1.86 7.88
C ALA A 62 -5.40 0.52 8.58
N PHE A 63 -4.74 0.56 9.74
CA PHE A 63 -4.52 -0.62 10.56
C PHE A 63 -5.85 -1.27 10.98
N MET A 64 -6.82 -0.49 11.48
CA MET A 64 -8.13 -1.04 11.86
C MET A 64 -8.86 -1.69 10.69
N LEU A 65 -8.76 -1.11 9.48
CA LEU A 65 -9.33 -1.71 8.27
C LEU A 65 -8.59 -2.99 7.84
N MET A 66 -7.27 -3.04 8.04
CA MET A 66 -6.46 -4.24 7.78
C MET A 66 -6.83 -5.39 8.72
N LEU A 67 -7.24 -5.10 9.97
CA LEU A 67 -7.72 -6.14 10.88
C LEU A 67 -9.00 -6.83 10.40
N LEU A 68 -9.75 -6.20 9.48
CA LEU A 68 -10.96 -6.72 8.85
C LEU A 68 -10.68 -7.43 7.52
N GLU A 69 -9.43 -7.85 7.29
CA GLU A 69 -9.03 -8.66 6.13
C GLU A 69 -9.78 -10.01 6.10
N PHE A 70 -10.11 -10.47 4.91
CA PHE A 70 -10.79 -11.75 4.70
C PHE A 70 -10.25 -12.47 3.45
N PRO A 71 -10.19 -13.81 3.46
CA PRO A 71 -9.76 -14.58 2.29
C PRO A 71 -10.79 -14.48 1.16
N VAL A 72 -10.32 -14.41 -0.08
CA VAL A 72 -11.21 -14.41 -1.26
C VAL A 72 -11.52 -15.83 -1.73
N PRO A 73 -12.72 -16.12 -2.24
CA PRO A 73 -13.12 -17.49 -2.58
C PRO A 73 -12.41 -18.08 -3.81
N PHE A 74 -11.73 -17.26 -4.60
CA PHE A 74 -11.07 -17.67 -5.85
C PHE A 74 -9.55 -17.80 -5.72
N ALA A 75 -8.99 -17.65 -4.52
CA ALA A 75 -7.55 -17.74 -4.27
C ALA A 75 -7.27 -18.54 -2.97
N PRO A 76 -6.06 -19.11 -2.81
CA PRO A 76 -5.65 -19.75 -1.56
C PRO A 76 -5.83 -18.84 -0.34
N PHE A 77 -6.04 -19.44 0.84
CA PHE A 77 -6.43 -18.74 2.08
C PHE A 77 -5.46 -17.63 2.54
N PHE A 78 -4.19 -17.68 2.15
CA PHE A 78 -3.18 -16.67 2.48
C PHE A 78 -3.28 -15.41 1.61
N TYR A 79 -4.14 -15.41 0.57
CA TYR A 79 -4.50 -14.24 -0.20
C TYR A 79 -5.74 -13.57 0.38
N GLU A 80 -5.51 -12.57 1.22
CA GLU A 80 -6.56 -11.82 1.89
C GLU A 80 -6.81 -10.48 1.20
N LEU A 81 -8.07 -10.07 1.20
CA LEU A 81 -8.52 -8.77 0.72
C LEU A 81 -8.87 -7.89 1.93
N ASP A 82 -8.41 -6.64 1.87
CA ASP A 82 -8.67 -5.62 2.86
C ASP A 82 -8.81 -4.25 2.18
N PHE A 83 -9.31 -3.26 2.92
CA PHE A 83 -9.57 -1.91 2.42
C PHE A 83 -8.64 -0.85 3.05
N SER A 84 -7.51 -1.27 3.62
CA SER A 84 -6.61 -0.40 4.38
C SER A 84 -5.85 0.62 3.53
N GLU A 85 -5.79 0.43 2.21
CA GLU A 85 -5.17 1.39 1.29
C GLU A 85 -6.06 2.61 1.04
N ILE A 86 -7.34 2.58 1.44
CA ILE A 86 -8.24 3.74 1.30
C ILE A 86 -7.71 4.95 2.09
N PRO A 87 -7.43 4.85 3.41
CA PRO A 87 -6.76 5.92 4.14
C PRO A 87 -5.43 6.33 3.50
N ALA A 88 -4.60 5.37 3.10
CA ALA A 88 -3.30 5.67 2.51
C ALA A 88 -3.44 6.51 1.23
N LEU A 89 -4.35 6.14 0.33
CA LEU A 89 -4.59 6.86 -0.93
C LEU A 89 -5.22 8.24 -0.68
N ILE A 90 -6.16 8.36 0.26
CA ILE A 90 -6.73 9.66 0.66
C ILE A 90 -5.62 10.57 1.20
N GLY A 91 -4.78 10.05 2.09
CA GLY A 91 -3.64 10.78 2.64
C GLY A 91 -2.64 11.19 1.56
N ALA A 92 -2.36 10.32 0.60
CA ALA A 92 -1.48 10.58 -0.52
C ALA A 92 -2.03 11.67 -1.46
N PHE A 93 -3.32 11.62 -1.78
CA PHE A 93 -3.96 12.67 -2.59
C PHE A 93 -3.99 14.02 -1.85
N ALA A 94 -4.24 14.02 -0.54
CA ALA A 94 -4.31 15.26 0.23
C ALA A 94 -2.92 15.89 0.49
N TYR A 95 -1.92 15.07 0.83
CA TYR A 95 -0.63 15.54 1.38
C TYR A 95 0.60 15.11 0.59
N GLY A 96 0.44 14.33 -0.48
CA GLY A 96 1.51 13.92 -1.38
C GLY A 96 1.97 12.46 -1.19
N PRO A 97 2.73 11.92 -2.16
CA PRO A 97 3.15 10.51 -2.18
C PRO A 97 3.84 10.05 -0.90
N VAL A 98 4.65 10.90 -0.25
CA VAL A 98 5.34 10.55 0.99
C VAL A 98 4.35 10.24 2.11
N ALA A 99 3.24 10.99 2.21
CA ALA A 99 2.22 10.68 3.22
C ALA A 99 1.61 9.29 3.00
N GLY A 100 1.33 8.91 1.76
CA GLY A 100 0.77 7.60 1.47
C GLY A 100 1.69 6.45 1.85
N VAL A 101 2.97 6.54 1.49
CA VAL A 101 3.97 5.52 1.85
C VAL A 101 4.19 5.47 3.37
N MET A 102 4.21 6.62 4.07
CA MET A 102 4.25 6.62 5.54
C MET A 102 3.02 5.94 6.14
N ILE A 103 1.83 6.18 5.60
CA ILE A 103 0.60 5.58 6.10
C ILE A 103 0.65 4.06 5.95
N GLU A 104 1.04 3.55 4.77
CA GLU A 104 1.20 2.11 4.56
C GLU A 104 2.27 1.48 5.45
N PHE A 105 3.42 2.15 5.59
CA PHE A 105 4.49 1.64 6.44
C PHE A 105 4.04 1.51 7.89
N CYS A 106 3.46 2.59 8.45
CA CYS A 106 2.96 2.58 9.82
C CYS A 106 1.81 1.59 10.02
N LYS A 107 0.93 1.41 9.02
CA LYS A 107 -0.10 0.36 9.03
C LYS A 107 0.52 -1.02 9.27
N ILE A 108 1.53 -1.38 8.48
CA ILE A 108 2.17 -2.69 8.57
C ILE A 108 2.93 -2.86 9.88
N LEU A 109 3.62 -1.82 10.36
CA LEU A 109 4.25 -1.84 11.68
C LEU A 109 3.23 -2.09 12.80
N LEU A 110 2.09 -1.41 12.78
CA LEU A 110 1.01 -1.63 13.75
C LEU A 110 0.50 -3.07 13.65
N LYS A 111 0.24 -3.57 12.44
CA LYS A 111 -0.18 -4.97 12.25
C LYS A 111 0.83 -5.96 12.83
N LEU A 112 2.11 -5.77 12.57
CA LEU A 112 3.17 -6.64 13.09
C LEU A 112 3.27 -6.60 14.62
N VAL A 113 3.09 -5.43 15.24
CA VAL A 113 3.13 -5.29 16.70
C VAL A 113 1.93 -5.96 17.37
N PHE A 114 0.73 -5.80 16.82
CA PHE A 114 -0.51 -6.26 17.45
C PHE A 114 -0.90 -7.70 17.08
N LYS A 115 -0.76 -8.10 15.80
CA LYS A 115 -1.11 -9.44 15.29
C LYS A 115 0.11 -10.35 15.08
N GLY A 116 1.32 -9.79 14.97
CA GLY A 116 2.48 -10.54 14.52
C GLY A 116 2.44 -10.85 13.01
N THR A 117 3.21 -11.85 12.60
CA THR A 117 3.20 -12.37 11.23
C THR A 117 2.74 -13.82 11.21
N THR A 118 1.91 -14.16 10.23
CA THR A 118 1.39 -15.51 9.98
C THR A 118 2.01 -16.13 8.73
N THR A 119 2.87 -15.40 8.02
CA THR A 119 3.43 -15.77 6.71
C THR A 119 4.94 -15.50 6.65
N ALA A 120 5.63 -15.57 7.80
CA ALA A 120 7.06 -15.30 7.92
C ALA A 120 7.49 -13.95 7.28
N PHE A 121 6.71 -12.89 7.55
CA PHE A 121 6.83 -11.54 6.97
C PHE A 121 6.55 -11.42 5.47
N VAL A 122 6.37 -12.52 4.72
CA VAL A 122 6.20 -12.46 3.26
C VAL A 122 4.88 -11.77 2.88
N GLY A 123 3.80 -12.06 3.59
CA GLY A 123 2.51 -11.39 3.39
C GLY A 123 2.55 -9.91 3.81
N ASP A 124 3.30 -9.59 4.87
CA ASP A 124 3.47 -8.21 5.34
C ASP A 124 4.25 -7.36 4.32
N LEU A 125 5.32 -7.93 3.75
CA LEU A 125 6.06 -7.33 2.64
C LEU A 125 5.16 -7.20 1.40
N ALA A 126 4.43 -8.26 1.05
CA ALA A 126 3.54 -8.25 -0.11
C ALA A 126 2.50 -7.13 0.00
N ASN A 127 1.83 -6.99 1.15
CA ASN A 127 0.84 -5.93 1.37
C ASN A 127 1.47 -4.53 1.19
N PHE A 128 2.65 -4.29 1.78
CA PHE A 128 3.35 -3.00 1.63
C PHE A 128 3.79 -2.71 0.18
N VAL A 129 4.49 -3.64 -0.47
CA VAL A 129 5.09 -3.38 -1.79
C VAL A 129 4.02 -3.30 -2.86
N ILE A 130 3.04 -4.22 -2.82
CA ILE A 130 1.91 -4.22 -3.77
C ILE A 130 1.06 -2.97 -3.53
N GLY A 131 0.77 -2.60 -2.27
CA GLY A 131 0.08 -1.36 -1.92
C GLY A 131 0.79 -0.12 -2.46
N CYS A 132 2.10 0.00 -2.22
CA CYS A 132 2.90 1.11 -2.74
C CYS A 132 2.98 1.13 -4.28
N SER A 133 2.97 -0.04 -4.95
CA SER A 133 2.93 -0.14 -6.42
C SER A 133 1.61 0.37 -7.03
N PHE A 134 0.54 0.38 -6.25
CA PHE A 134 -0.72 1.06 -6.57
C PHE A 134 -0.65 2.55 -6.21
N LEU A 135 -0.26 2.84 -4.97
CA LEU A 135 -0.36 4.15 -4.36
C LEU A 135 0.57 5.18 -4.99
N LEU A 136 1.82 4.81 -5.33
CA LEU A 136 2.78 5.73 -5.92
C LEU A 136 2.34 6.25 -7.30
N PRO A 137 2.11 5.42 -8.32
CA PRO A 137 1.66 5.92 -9.62
C PRO A 137 0.34 6.70 -9.52
N ALA A 138 -0.59 6.25 -8.68
CA ALA A 138 -1.86 6.95 -8.49
C ALA A 138 -1.68 8.35 -7.88
N SER A 139 -0.93 8.43 -6.78
CA SER A 139 -0.70 9.67 -6.07
C SER A 139 0.20 10.63 -6.82
N ILE A 140 1.22 10.14 -7.52
CA ILE A 140 2.11 10.97 -8.34
C ILE A 140 1.31 11.66 -9.46
N LEU A 141 0.55 10.90 -10.26
CA LEU A 141 -0.26 11.48 -11.33
C LEU A 141 -1.26 12.52 -10.81
N TYR A 142 -1.91 12.24 -9.67
CA TYR A 142 -2.80 13.21 -9.04
C TYR A 142 -2.06 14.43 -8.50
N PHE A 143 -0.91 14.24 -7.85
CA PHE A 143 -0.20 15.31 -7.17
C PHE A 143 0.39 16.33 -8.15
N PHE A 144 0.80 15.87 -9.34
CA PHE A 144 1.25 16.75 -10.44
C PHE A 144 0.11 17.57 -11.06
N LYS A 145 -1.15 17.14 -10.95
CA LYS A 145 -2.32 17.89 -11.44
C LYS A 145 -3.59 17.48 -10.68
N LYS A 146 -3.92 18.24 -9.63
CA LYS A 146 -4.98 17.91 -8.66
C LYS A 146 -6.39 18.13 -9.20
N THR A 147 -6.82 17.30 -10.15
CA THR A 147 -8.19 17.30 -10.71
C THR A 147 -8.88 15.96 -10.49
N LYS A 148 -10.22 15.93 -10.54
CA LYS A 148 -10.99 14.69 -10.44
C LYS A 148 -10.59 13.68 -11.53
N ASN A 149 -10.37 14.16 -12.76
CA ASN A 149 -9.97 13.31 -13.88
C ASN A 149 -8.60 12.67 -13.62
N MET A 150 -7.65 13.43 -13.06
CA MET A 150 -6.33 12.88 -12.72
C MET A 150 -6.38 11.91 -11.54
N ALA A 151 -7.33 12.07 -10.62
CA ALA A 151 -7.56 11.07 -9.57
C ALA A 151 -8.07 9.75 -10.16
N ILE A 152 -8.99 9.80 -11.15
CA ILE A 152 -9.49 8.61 -11.86
C ILE A 152 -8.37 7.95 -12.67
N VAL A 153 -7.68 8.73 -13.52
CA VAL A 153 -6.58 8.24 -14.35
C VAL A 153 -5.46 7.68 -13.48
N GLY A 154 -5.06 8.40 -12.43
CA GLY A 154 -4.06 7.94 -11.47
C GLY A 154 -4.45 6.61 -10.82
N SER A 155 -5.69 6.49 -10.35
CA SER A 155 -6.19 5.27 -9.71
C SER A 155 -6.25 4.08 -10.68
N ALA A 156 -6.64 4.31 -11.94
CA ALA A 156 -6.63 3.30 -12.99
C ALA A 156 -5.19 2.86 -13.32
N THR A 157 -4.28 3.82 -13.51
CA THR A 157 -2.85 3.54 -13.74
C THR A 157 -2.26 2.77 -12.57
N GLY A 158 -2.56 3.17 -11.33
CA GLY A 158 -2.09 2.46 -10.14
C GLY A 158 -2.63 1.04 -10.06
N THR A 159 -3.91 0.83 -10.39
CA THR A 159 -4.49 -0.52 -10.41
C THR A 159 -3.80 -1.40 -11.44
N LEU A 160 -3.52 -0.86 -12.63
CA LEU A 160 -2.77 -1.58 -13.67
C LEU A 160 -1.33 -1.87 -13.24
N CYS A 161 -0.61 -0.88 -12.69
CA CYS A 161 0.74 -1.05 -12.17
C CYS A 161 0.78 -2.14 -11.11
N MET A 162 -0.12 -2.09 -10.13
CA MET A 162 -0.23 -3.10 -9.07
C MET A 162 -0.59 -4.48 -9.61
N THR A 163 -1.47 -4.57 -10.61
CA THR A 163 -1.83 -5.85 -11.21
C THR A 163 -0.62 -6.46 -11.92
N ILE A 164 0.06 -5.70 -12.77
CA ILE A 164 1.22 -6.19 -13.54
C ILE A 164 2.39 -6.52 -12.60
N PHE A 165 2.79 -5.54 -11.78
CA PHE A 165 3.89 -5.70 -10.84
C PHE A 165 3.59 -6.76 -9.80
N GLY A 166 2.41 -6.72 -9.15
CA GLY A 166 2.04 -7.67 -8.11
C GLY A 166 1.95 -9.11 -8.62
N THR A 167 1.45 -9.32 -9.84
CA THR A 167 1.42 -10.65 -10.47
C THR A 167 2.83 -11.16 -10.76
N ALA A 168 3.67 -10.33 -11.39
CA ALA A 168 5.04 -10.70 -11.71
C ALA A 168 5.87 -10.95 -10.43
N PHE A 169 5.78 -10.04 -9.46
CA PHE A 169 6.49 -10.12 -8.18
C PHE A 169 6.06 -11.33 -7.36
N ASN A 170 4.77 -11.71 -7.41
CA ASN A 170 4.31 -12.96 -6.80
C ASN A 170 4.98 -14.18 -7.43
N ALA A 171 5.03 -14.26 -8.75
CA ALA A 171 5.59 -15.40 -9.45
C ALA A 171 7.10 -15.56 -9.22
N VAL A 172 7.85 -14.46 -9.29
CA VAL A 172 9.32 -14.50 -9.29
C VAL A 172 9.94 -14.45 -7.90
N TYR A 173 9.25 -13.88 -6.92
CA TYR A 173 9.85 -13.62 -5.61
C TYR A 173 8.96 -14.03 -4.43
N LEU A 174 7.71 -13.54 -4.33
CA LEU A 174 6.91 -13.78 -3.13
C LEU A 174 6.53 -15.24 -2.93
N LEU A 175 6.06 -15.96 -3.96
CA LEU A 175 5.70 -17.38 -3.82
C LEU A 175 6.92 -18.27 -3.52
N PRO A 176 8.07 -18.13 -4.22
CA PRO A 176 9.29 -18.84 -3.84
C PRO A 176 9.76 -18.53 -2.41
N LYS A 177 9.71 -17.25 -1.99
CA LYS A 177 10.09 -16.86 -0.63
C LYS A 177 9.11 -17.36 0.43
N PHE A 178 7.82 -17.33 0.13
CA PHE A 178 6.79 -17.92 0.98
C PHE A 178 7.05 -19.42 1.15
N SER A 179 7.31 -20.14 0.07
CA SER A 179 7.66 -21.57 0.14
C SER A 179 8.91 -21.84 0.99
N GLN A 180 9.96 -21.03 0.79
CA GLN A 180 11.24 -21.16 1.51
C GLN A 180 11.09 -20.88 3.02
N LEU A 181 10.41 -19.79 3.39
CA LEU A 181 10.37 -19.31 4.78
C LEU A 181 9.23 -19.93 5.58
N PHE A 182 8.12 -20.27 4.92
CA PHE A 182 6.97 -20.92 5.56
C PHE A 182 7.11 -22.46 5.57
N GLY A 183 8.06 -23.01 4.80
CA GLY A 183 8.32 -24.46 4.72
C GLY A 183 7.28 -25.25 3.94
N MET A 184 6.39 -24.58 3.20
CA MET A 184 5.38 -25.22 2.35
C MET A 184 5.92 -25.34 0.91
N PRO A 185 6.12 -26.56 0.36
CA PRO A 185 6.56 -26.75 -1.02
C PRO A 185 5.68 -26.00 -2.03
N LEU A 186 6.27 -25.53 -3.13
CA LEU A 186 5.51 -24.84 -4.18
C LEU A 186 4.41 -25.73 -4.77
N GLU A 187 4.62 -27.04 -4.82
CA GLU A 187 3.66 -28.04 -5.28
C GLU A 187 2.40 -28.05 -4.41
N GLU A 188 2.55 -27.94 -3.09
CA GLU A 188 1.43 -27.86 -2.16
C GLU A 188 0.67 -26.53 -2.32
N ILE A 189 1.40 -25.43 -2.51
CA ILE A 189 0.81 -24.11 -2.79
C ILE A 189 -0.01 -24.15 -4.09
N ILE A 190 0.52 -24.78 -5.14
CA ILE A 190 -0.19 -24.96 -6.41
C ILE A 190 -1.42 -25.85 -6.20
N ALA A 191 -1.31 -26.95 -5.45
CA ALA A 191 -2.42 -27.85 -5.17
C ALA A 191 -3.58 -27.16 -4.43
N LEU A 192 -3.28 -26.25 -3.50
CA LEU A 192 -4.30 -25.39 -2.87
C LEU A 192 -5.03 -24.53 -3.90
N GLY A 193 -4.32 -23.99 -4.89
CA GLY A 193 -4.91 -23.28 -6.02
C GLY A 193 -5.74 -24.20 -6.93
N THR A 194 -5.22 -25.38 -7.27
CA THR A 194 -5.90 -26.38 -8.11
C THR A 194 -7.24 -26.81 -7.51
N ALA A 195 -7.31 -26.97 -6.18
CA ALA A 195 -8.53 -27.32 -5.47
C ALA A 195 -9.65 -26.26 -5.62
N ILE A 196 -9.27 -25.00 -5.83
CA ILE A 196 -10.20 -23.87 -6.02
C ILE A 196 -10.55 -23.71 -7.50
N ASN A 197 -9.54 -23.79 -8.37
CA ASN A 197 -9.69 -23.67 -9.81
C ASN A 197 -8.80 -24.70 -10.52
N PRO A 198 -9.37 -25.72 -11.19
CA PRO A 198 -8.61 -26.76 -11.89
C PRO A 198 -7.68 -26.24 -12.99
N ALA A 199 -7.87 -25.01 -13.49
CA ALA A 199 -6.96 -24.37 -14.43
C ALA A 199 -5.62 -23.96 -13.82
N ILE A 200 -5.50 -23.94 -12.49
CA ILE A 200 -4.26 -23.67 -11.76
C ILE A 200 -3.45 -24.97 -11.67
N ASN A 201 -2.35 -25.05 -12.42
CA ASN A 201 -1.47 -26.22 -12.49
C ASN A 201 0.03 -25.88 -12.37
N SER A 202 0.35 -24.59 -12.26
CA SER A 202 1.69 -24.05 -12.17
C SER A 202 1.67 -22.68 -11.46
N VAL A 203 2.82 -22.21 -11.00
CA VAL A 203 2.98 -20.86 -10.42
C VAL A 203 2.43 -19.79 -11.37
N SER A 204 2.72 -19.88 -12.67
CA SER A 204 2.23 -18.94 -13.69
C SER A 204 0.71 -18.88 -13.73
N THR A 205 0.05 -20.04 -13.80
CA THR A 205 -1.42 -20.09 -13.79
C THR A 205 -2.01 -19.62 -12.45
N LEU A 206 -1.34 -19.92 -11.34
CA LEU A 206 -1.78 -19.45 -10.01
C LEU A 206 -1.76 -17.92 -9.94
N VAL A 207 -0.68 -17.28 -10.36
CA VAL A 207 -0.64 -15.81 -10.32
C VAL A 207 -1.61 -15.17 -11.31
N ILE A 208 -1.84 -15.78 -12.48
CA ILE A 208 -2.76 -15.25 -13.48
C ILE A 208 -4.23 -15.40 -13.03
N PHE A 209 -4.60 -16.52 -12.41
CA PHE A 209 -6.00 -16.80 -12.04
C PHE A 209 -6.36 -16.39 -10.61
N ALA A 210 -5.39 -16.23 -9.72
CA ALA A 210 -5.63 -15.81 -8.33
C ALA A 210 -5.12 -14.38 -8.06
N VAL A 211 -3.83 -14.13 -8.33
CA VAL A 211 -3.18 -12.87 -7.94
C VAL A 211 -3.62 -11.69 -8.80
N ALA A 212 -3.65 -11.84 -10.13
CA ALA A 212 -4.04 -10.75 -11.02
C ALA A 212 -5.50 -10.30 -10.78
N PRO A 213 -6.51 -11.19 -10.68
CA PRO A 213 -7.88 -10.80 -10.38
C PRO A 213 -8.02 -10.18 -8.99
N LEU A 214 -7.30 -10.69 -7.98
CA LEU A 214 -7.27 -10.10 -6.65
C LEU A 214 -6.75 -8.67 -6.67
N ASN A 215 -5.65 -8.40 -7.37
CA ASN A 215 -5.10 -7.05 -7.48
C ASN A 215 -6.04 -6.11 -8.25
N ILE A 216 -6.69 -6.57 -9.31
CA ILE A 216 -7.70 -5.78 -10.02
C ILE A 216 -8.87 -5.44 -9.08
N LEU A 217 -9.36 -6.43 -8.34
CA LEU A 217 -10.46 -6.27 -7.38
C LEU A 217 -10.06 -5.30 -6.26
N LYS A 218 -8.88 -5.47 -5.67
CA LYS A 218 -8.35 -4.63 -4.59
C LYS A 218 -8.17 -3.19 -5.07
N GLY A 219 -7.45 -2.99 -6.18
CA GLY A 219 -7.18 -1.67 -6.72
C GLY A 219 -8.45 -0.95 -7.16
N GLY A 220 -9.35 -1.65 -7.85
CA GLY A 220 -10.63 -1.11 -8.29
C GLY A 220 -11.53 -0.70 -7.11
N SER A 221 -11.70 -1.57 -6.12
CA SER A 221 -12.55 -1.29 -4.96
C SER A 221 -12.00 -0.16 -4.09
N VAL A 222 -10.70 -0.17 -3.78
CA VAL A 222 -10.02 0.92 -3.05
C VAL A 222 -10.18 2.25 -3.80
N SER A 223 -10.01 2.24 -5.13
CA SER A 223 -10.18 3.42 -5.97
C SER A 223 -11.60 3.98 -5.90
N ILE A 224 -12.61 3.12 -6.04
CA ILE A 224 -14.03 3.52 -6.00
C ILE A 224 -14.35 4.15 -4.65
N VAL A 225 -14.02 3.46 -3.55
CA VAL A 225 -14.37 3.95 -2.22
C VAL A 225 -13.61 5.24 -1.89
N THR A 226 -12.33 5.32 -2.26
CA THR A 226 -11.53 6.54 -2.08
C THR A 226 -12.15 7.73 -2.82
N MET A 227 -12.60 7.55 -4.05
CA MET A 227 -13.21 8.64 -4.83
C MET A 227 -14.53 9.15 -4.21
N LEU A 228 -15.31 8.26 -3.61
CA LEU A 228 -16.54 8.62 -2.89
C LEU A 228 -16.24 9.33 -1.56
N ALA A 229 -15.25 8.85 -0.81
CA ALA A 229 -14.86 9.43 0.48
C ALA A 229 -14.11 10.77 0.33
N TYR A 230 -13.19 10.87 -0.62
CA TYR A 230 -12.31 12.02 -0.80
C TYR A 230 -13.09 13.30 -1.11
N LYS A 231 -14.20 13.22 -1.84
CA LYS A 231 -15.05 14.40 -2.11
C LYS A 231 -15.57 15.04 -0.82
N LYS A 232 -15.89 14.24 0.20
CA LYS A 232 -16.40 14.71 1.49
C LYS A 232 -15.28 15.18 2.42
N LEU A 233 -14.11 14.55 2.34
CA LEU A 233 -12.96 14.85 3.21
C LEU A 233 -12.10 16.00 2.71
N SER A 234 -12.03 16.22 1.39
CA SER A 234 -11.20 17.26 0.77
C SER A 234 -11.41 18.66 1.37
N PRO A 235 -12.63 19.14 1.64
CA PRO A 235 -12.83 20.45 2.27
C PRO A 235 -12.14 20.54 3.64
N ILE A 236 -12.37 19.58 4.53
CA ILE A 236 -11.80 19.55 5.89
C ILE A 236 -10.27 19.48 5.85
N LEU A 237 -9.71 18.66 4.95
CA LEU A 237 -8.27 18.51 4.81
C LEU A 237 -7.63 19.81 4.27
N LYS A 238 -8.30 20.53 3.38
CA LYS A 238 -7.82 21.78 2.77
C LYS A 238 -8.11 23.05 3.59
N GLU A 239 -9.19 23.09 4.37
CA GLU A 239 -9.61 24.23 5.18
C GLU A 239 -8.51 24.67 6.16
N GLY A 240 -7.81 23.69 6.75
CA GLY A 240 -6.69 23.98 7.64
C GLY A 240 -5.48 24.62 6.95
N HIS A 241 -5.29 24.46 5.63
CA HIS A 241 -4.24 25.18 4.89
C HIS A 241 -4.63 26.64 4.64
N ARG A 242 -5.92 26.91 4.35
CA ARG A 242 -6.40 28.26 4.03
C ARG A 242 -6.37 29.21 5.24
N LYS A 243 -6.68 28.71 6.45
CA LYS A 243 -6.65 29.53 7.68
C LYS A 243 -5.25 29.92 8.14
N MET A 244 -4.21 29.12 7.83
CA MET A 244 -2.82 29.45 8.17
C MET A 244 -2.26 30.54 7.24
N ALA A 245 -2.49 30.44 5.93
CA ALA A 245 -2.02 31.43 4.96
C ALA A 245 -2.58 32.84 5.20
N VAL A 246 -3.86 32.95 5.58
CA VAL A 246 -4.52 34.23 5.89
C VAL A 246 -3.98 34.86 7.18
N LYS A 247 -3.56 34.05 8.16
CA LYS A 247 -3.02 34.58 9.41
C LYS A 247 -1.62 35.19 9.23
N THR A 248 -0.81 34.62 8.34
CA THR A 248 0.53 35.14 8.03
C THR A 248 0.48 36.44 7.23
N SER A 249 -0.51 36.62 6.35
CA SER A 249 -0.66 37.84 5.54
C SER A 249 -1.30 39.03 6.26
N LEU A 250 -1.83 38.83 7.47
CA LEU A 250 -2.41 39.88 8.32
C LEU A 250 -1.48 40.30 9.46
N SER A 251 -0.28 39.71 9.53
CA SER A 251 0.76 40.01 10.53
C SER A 251 1.98 40.73 9.95
N GLU A 252 1.91 41.15 8.69
CA GLU A 252 2.85 42.07 8.02
C GLU A 252 2.23 43.45 7.92
#